data_AF-A0AAF1A3Y6-F1
#
_entry.id   AF-A0AAF1A3Y6-F1
#
_cell.length_a   1.000
_cell.length_b   1.000
_cell.length_c   1.000
_cell.angle_alpha   90.00
_cell.angle_beta   90.00
_cell.angle_gamma   90.00
#
_symmetry.space_group_name_H-M   'P 1'
#
loop_
_entity.id
_entity.type
_entity.pdbx_description
1 polymer ?
#
loop_
_entity_poly.entity_id
_entity_poly.type
_entity_poly.pdbx_seq_one_letter_code
_entity_poly.pdbx_strand_id
1 'polypeptide(L)'
;MLLCTQTVAVDHEVITTRRSGNHHPNVWGDHFLAYVDLPGANEEEKKHEVLKEVRNMLVMTPSNSLEKLEPINTIQCLGLAYHFESEIDESLSYMYTHYEEYWIGDLHAIALCFRLLRQQGYCVSCGVRSQDLGPCMTPDPRPQPRT
;
A
#
# COMPACT_ATOMS: atom_id res chain seq x y z
N MET A 1 -14.64 -19.89 -39.19
CA MET A 1 -13.91 -21.12 -39.54
C MET A 1 -14.71 -22.30 -39.04
N LEU A 2 -15.32 -23.06 -39.95
CA LEU A 2 -16.04 -24.29 -39.65
C LEU A 2 -15.08 -25.36 -39.11
N LEU A 3 -15.40 -25.95 -37.97
CA LEU A 3 -14.73 -27.17 -37.51
C LEU A 3 -15.43 -28.36 -38.18
N CYS A 4 -14.70 -29.02 -39.08
CA CYS A 4 -15.15 -30.24 -39.75
C CYS A 4 -14.96 -31.42 -38.78
N THR A 5 -16.05 -32.00 -38.27
CA THR A 5 -16.03 -33.26 -37.55
C THR A 5 -16.42 -34.38 -38.52
N GLN A 6 -15.46 -35.24 -38.88
CA GLN A 6 -15.77 -36.48 -39.56
C GLN A 6 -16.26 -37.49 -38.53
N THR A 7 -17.55 -37.85 -38.64
CA THR A 7 -18.14 -38.95 -37.90
C THR A 7 -18.05 -40.20 -38.76
N VAL A 8 -17.32 -41.22 -38.28
CA VAL A 8 -17.35 -42.57 -38.85
C VAL A 8 -18.11 -43.43 -37.84
N ALA A 9 -19.24 -43.99 -38.26
CA ALA A 9 -20.07 -44.86 -37.43
C ALA A 9 -19.49 -46.28 -37.42
N VAL A 10 -18.97 -46.71 -36.27
CA VAL A 10 -18.75 -48.11 -35.91
C VAL A 10 -19.12 -48.24 -34.44
N ASP A 11 -19.89 -49.28 -34.11
CA ASP A 11 -20.26 -49.68 -32.74
C ASP A 11 -19.02 -49.74 -31.85
N HIS A 12 -18.74 -48.69 -31.10
CA HIS A 12 -17.74 -48.67 -30.05
C HIS A 12 -17.97 -47.44 -29.18
N GLU A 13 -17.95 -47.66 -27.87
CA GLU A 13 -17.95 -46.67 -26.79
C GLU A 13 -17.34 -45.32 -27.23
N VAL A 14 -18.11 -44.23 -27.12
CA VAL A 14 -17.64 -42.88 -27.48
C VAL A 14 -16.52 -42.48 -26.52
N ILE A 15 -15.27 -42.80 -26.86
CA ILE A 15 -14.09 -42.39 -26.10
C ILE A 15 -13.87 -40.90 -26.39
N THR A 16 -14.49 -40.05 -25.57
CA THR A 16 -14.18 -38.61 -25.53
C THR A 16 -12.74 -38.41 -25.05
N THR A 17 -11.83 -38.16 -25.99
CA THR A 17 -10.43 -37.81 -25.71
C THR A 17 -10.33 -36.31 -25.42
N ARG A 18 -10.03 -35.95 -24.17
CA ARG A 18 -9.81 -34.55 -23.75
C ARG A 18 -8.33 -34.21 -23.88
N ARG A 19 -7.99 -33.05 -24.46
CA ARG A 19 -6.60 -32.55 -24.47
C ARG A 19 -6.12 -32.26 -23.05
N SER A 20 -4.92 -32.75 -22.72
CA SER A 20 -4.19 -32.34 -21.51
C SER A 20 -3.49 -31.00 -21.74
N GLY A 21 -3.58 -30.10 -20.77
CA GLY A 21 -2.94 -28.77 -20.81
C GLY A 21 -1.45 -28.77 -20.44
N ASN A 22 -0.90 -29.89 -19.95
CA ASN A 22 0.50 -30.03 -19.51
C ASN A 22 1.00 -28.86 -18.64
N HIS A 23 0.16 -28.36 -17.74
CA HIS A 23 0.52 -27.28 -16.83
C HIS A 23 1.54 -27.76 -15.80
N HIS A 24 2.46 -26.88 -15.43
CA HIS A 24 3.40 -27.14 -14.36
C HIS A 24 2.64 -27.29 -13.02
N PRO A 25 3.01 -28.24 -12.15
CA PRO A 25 2.41 -28.37 -10.83
C PRO A 25 2.56 -27.09 -10.01
N ASN A 26 1.75 -26.95 -8.95
CA ASN A 26 1.89 -25.81 -8.06
C ASN A 26 3.30 -25.82 -7.42
N VAL A 27 3.88 -24.63 -7.21
CA VAL A 27 5.21 -24.52 -6.59
C VAL A 27 5.15 -24.81 -5.09
N TRP A 28 3.96 -24.65 -4.48
CA TRP A 28 3.79 -24.61 -3.03
C TRP A 28 3.18 -25.88 -2.42
N GLY A 29 2.70 -26.83 -3.23
CA GLY A 29 2.05 -28.05 -2.74
C GLY A 29 0.95 -27.75 -1.71
N ASP A 30 1.02 -28.49 -0.61
CA ASP A 30 0.18 -28.34 0.57
C ASP A 30 0.87 -27.56 1.69
N HIS A 31 1.98 -26.86 1.40
CA HIS A 31 2.84 -26.23 2.40
C HIS A 31 2.09 -25.28 3.34
N PHE A 32 1.12 -24.52 2.81
CA PHE A 32 0.29 -23.61 3.61
C PHE A 32 -0.84 -24.30 4.37
N LEU A 33 -1.18 -25.55 4.05
CA LEU A 33 -2.23 -26.30 4.74
C LEU A 33 -1.77 -26.81 6.12
N ALA A 34 -0.46 -26.93 6.32
CA ALA A 34 0.13 -27.42 7.57
C ALA A 34 0.31 -26.34 8.65
N TYR A 35 -0.33 -25.17 8.50
CA TYR A 35 -0.19 -24.08 9.47
C TYR A 35 -0.84 -24.48 10.81
N VAL A 36 -0.02 -24.66 11.83
CA VAL A 36 -0.45 -24.87 13.22
C VAL A 36 -0.13 -23.60 13.98
N ASP A 37 -1.14 -23.03 14.65
CA ASP A 37 -0.99 -21.83 15.46
C ASP A 37 0.06 -22.08 16.55
N LEU A 38 1.24 -21.48 16.37
CA LEU A 38 2.29 -21.52 17.38
C LEU A 38 1.98 -20.47 18.44
N PRO A 39 1.83 -20.83 19.72
CA PRO A 39 1.45 -19.88 20.76
C PRO A 39 2.60 -18.91 21.06
N GLY A 40 2.50 -17.68 20.55
CA GLY A 40 3.47 -16.59 20.73
C GLY A 40 3.11 -15.62 21.85
N ALA A 41 2.83 -16.12 23.07
CA ALA A 41 2.28 -15.30 24.16
C ALA A 41 3.16 -14.11 24.62
N ASN A 42 4.47 -14.12 24.32
CA ASN A 42 5.40 -13.04 24.69
C ASN A 42 5.83 -12.15 23.51
N GLU A 43 5.45 -12.47 22.27
CA GLU A 43 5.83 -11.66 21.12
C GLU A 43 4.88 -10.47 20.92
N GLU A 44 3.61 -10.64 21.25
CA GLU A 44 2.60 -9.59 21.09
C GLU A 44 2.85 -8.40 22.02
N GLU A 45 3.23 -8.64 23.28
CA GLU A 45 3.52 -7.57 24.24
C GLU A 45 4.73 -6.74 23.81
N LYS A 46 5.80 -7.42 23.36
CA LYS A 46 6.99 -6.74 22.80
C LYS A 46 6.64 -5.92 21.55
N LYS A 47 5.80 -6.44 20.67
CA LYS A 47 5.31 -5.71 19.49
C LYS A 47 4.57 -4.44 19.91
N HIS A 48 3.69 -4.52 20.90
CA HIS A 48 2.95 -3.36 21.40
C HIS A 48 3.88 -2.28 21.97
N GLU A 49 4.87 -2.66 22.77
CA GLU A 49 5.85 -1.71 23.32
C GLU A 49 6.64 -0.98 22.22
N VAL A 50 7.13 -1.71 21.22
CA VAL A 50 7.85 -1.11 20.09
C VAL A 50 6.96 -0.17 19.28
N LEU A 51 5.72 -0.57 18.98
CA LEU A 51 4.77 0.30 18.27
C LEU A 51 4.47 1.59 19.07
N LYS A 52 4.37 1.50 20.39
CA LYS A 52 4.16 2.65 21.26
C LYS A 52 5.36 3.60 21.26
N GLU A 53 6.58 3.06 21.28
CA GLU A 53 7.80 3.86 21.18
C GLU A 53 7.87 4.62 19.85
N VAL A 54 7.58 3.94 18.74
CA VAL A 54 7.53 4.57 17.40
C VAL A 54 6.44 5.64 17.33
N ARG A 55 5.27 5.40 17.93
CA ARG A 55 4.22 6.41 18.03
C ARG A 55 4.69 7.64 18.78
N ASN A 56 5.34 7.44 19.93
CA ASN A 56 5.87 8.54 20.72
C ASN A 56 6.92 9.34 19.95
N MET A 57 7.81 8.68 19.20
CA MET A 57 8.74 9.36 18.30
C MET A 57 8.02 10.26 17.29
N LEU A 58 6.97 9.77 16.62
CA LEU A 58 6.19 10.56 15.67
C LEU A 58 5.48 11.76 16.33
N VAL A 59 4.99 11.60 17.55
CA VAL A 59 4.27 12.66 18.28
C VAL A 59 5.24 13.70 18.86
N MET A 60 6.40 13.28 19.36
CA MET A 60 7.39 14.16 19.99
C MET A 60 8.20 14.96 18.97
N THR A 61 8.42 14.44 17.77
CA THR A 61 8.99 15.25 16.70
C THR A 61 8.01 16.38 16.37
N PRO A 62 8.46 17.63 16.22
CA PRO A 62 7.58 18.73 15.82
C PRO A 62 6.99 18.50 14.42
N SER A 63 5.71 18.83 14.22
CA SER A 63 5.04 18.65 12.91
C SER A 63 5.63 19.52 11.81
N ASN A 64 6.33 20.61 12.16
CA ASN A 64 7.04 21.45 11.21
C ASN A 64 8.44 20.94 10.82
N SER A 65 8.92 19.86 11.45
CA SER A 65 10.23 19.29 11.15
C SER A 65 10.15 18.30 9.98
N LEU A 66 10.93 18.57 8.93
CA LEU A 66 11.10 17.65 7.79
C LEU A 66 11.73 16.31 8.20
N GLU A 67 12.33 16.22 9.40
CA GLU A 67 12.85 14.99 9.99
C GLU A 67 11.75 13.93 10.19
N LYS A 68 10.46 14.34 10.28
CA LYS A 68 9.33 13.38 10.33
C LYS A 68 9.15 12.57 9.04
N LEU A 69 9.62 13.08 7.90
CA LEU A 69 9.36 12.43 6.61
C LEU A 69 10.05 11.06 6.51
N GLU A 70 11.22 10.91 7.11
CA GLU A 70 11.99 9.65 7.07
C GLU A 70 11.36 8.52 7.90
N PRO A 71 10.96 8.75 9.17
CA PRO A 71 10.17 7.78 9.93
C PRO A 71 8.88 7.39 9.20
N ILE A 72 8.12 8.37 8.67
CA ILE A 72 6.87 8.10 7.94
C ILE A 72 7.14 7.23 6.71
N ASN A 73 8.14 7.58 5.92
CA ASN A 73 8.56 6.80 4.75
C ASN A 73 8.95 5.37 5.14
N THR A 74 9.76 5.22 6.19
CA THR A 74 10.22 3.91 6.66
C THR A 74 9.05 3.05 7.12
N ILE A 75 8.13 3.60 7.91
CA ILE A 75 6.93 2.90 8.39
C ILE A 75 6.05 2.43 7.23
N GLN A 76 5.87 3.26 6.20
CA GLN A 76 5.12 2.89 5.00
C GLN A 76 5.81 1.76 4.21
N CYS A 77 7.13 1.85 4.00
CA CYS A 77 7.91 0.82 3.31
C CYS A 77 7.93 -0.52 4.07
N LEU A 78 7.83 -0.50 5.39
CA LEU A 78 7.70 -1.69 6.24
C LEU A 78 6.28 -2.27 6.25
N GLY A 79 5.29 -1.61 5.66
CA GLY A 79 3.89 -2.03 5.69
C GLY A 79 3.23 -1.85 7.05
N LEU A 80 3.76 -0.98 7.91
CA LEU A 80 3.27 -0.74 9.28
C LEU A 80 2.41 0.52 9.43
N ALA A 81 2.15 1.23 8.33
CA ALA A 81 1.42 2.50 8.34
C ALA A 81 0.03 2.44 8.98
N TYR A 82 -0.65 1.29 8.92
CA TYR A 82 -1.96 1.07 9.51
C TYR A 82 -1.98 1.23 11.05
N HIS A 83 -0.83 1.09 11.72
CA HIS A 83 -0.72 1.34 13.16
C HIS A 83 -0.60 2.83 13.52
N PHE A 84 -0.37 3.71 12.54
CA PHE A 84 -0.01 5.12 12.75
C PHE A 84 -0.80 6.05 11.83
N GLU A 85 -1.99 5.64 11.36
CA GLU A 85 -2.75 6.40 10.35
C GLU A 85 -3.01 7.84 10.78
N SER A 86 -3.39 8.05 12.05
CA SER A 86 -3.68 9.38 12.60
C SER A 86 -2.42 10.26 12.65
N GLU A 87 -1.32 9.74 13.17
CA GLU A 87 -0.06 10.50 13.30
C GLU A 87 0.52 10.87 11.94
N ILE A 88 0.43 9.95 10.96
CA ILE A 88 0.88 10.18 9.59
C ILE A 88 -0.01 11.23 8.93
N ASP A 89 -1.33 11.14 9.09
CA ASP A 89 -2.26 12.09 8.47
C ASP A 89 -2.09 13.50 9.02
N GLU A 90 -2.00 13.65 10.34
CA GLU A 90 -1.77 14.94 10.99
C GLU A 90 -0.47 15.57 10.50
N SER A 91 0.61 14.77 10.44
CA SER A 91 1.92 15.24 9.98
C SER A 91 1.87 15.69 8.52
N LEU A 92 1.27 14.89 7.63
CA LEU A 92 1.19 15.22 6.21
C LEU A 92 0.23 16.37 5.92
N SER A 93 -0.87 16.50 6.67
CA SER A 93 -1.78 17.64 6.60
C SER A 93 -1.06 18.96 6.97
N TYR A 94 -0.27 18.93 8.05
CA TYR A 94 0.56 20.08 8.43
C TYR A 94 1.57 20.43 7.32
N MET A 95 2.29 19.43 6.79
CA MET A 95 3.24 19.65 5.71
C MET A 95 2.59 20.19 4.42
N TYR A 96 1.35 19.77 4.13
CA TYR A 96 0.60 20.26 2.98
C TYR A 96 0.24 21.75 3.12
N THR A 97 -0.27 22.13 4.30
CA THR A 97 -0.67 23.53 4.57
C THR A 97 0.49 24.50 4.53
N HIS A 98 1.70 24.05 4.88
CA HIS A 98 2.92 24.85 4.86
C HIS A 98 3.83 24.48 3.69
N TYR A 99 3.31 23.76 2.68
CA TYR A 99 4.13 23.16 1.63
C TYR A 99 4.98 24.20 0.92
N GLU A 100 4.42 25.39 0.62
CA GLU A 100 5.09 26.53 -0.03
C GLU A 100 6.29 27.07 0.74
N GLU A 101 6.30 26.96 2.06
CA GLU A 101 7.40 27.43 2.93
C GLU A 101 8.63 26.51 2.84
N TYR A 102 8.42 25.24 2.47
CA TYR A 102 9.48 24.22 2.38
C TYR A 102 10.21 24.19 1.03
N TRP A 103 9.79 24.97 0.02
CA TRP A 103 10.38 24.92 -1.34
C TRP A 103 11.79 25.49 -1.42
N ILE A 104 12.21 26.25 -0.41
CA ILE A 104 13.56 26.82 -0.33
C ILE A 104 14.38 25.90 0.58
N GLY A 105 14.96 24.84 0.02
CA GLY A 105 15.67 23.86 0.86
C GLY A 105 16.25 22.63 0.15
N ASP A 106 16.45 21.58 0.95
CA ASP A 106 16.99 20.28 0.56
C ASP A 106 16.09 19.55 -0.46
N LEU A 107 16.65 19.25 -1.64
CA LEU A 107 15.96 18.53 -2.71
C LEU A 107 15.44 17.17 -2.26
N HIS A 108 16.19 16.47 -1.40
CA HIS A 108 15.78 15.16 -0.90
C HIS A 108 14.48 15.28 -0.08
N ALA A 109 14.47 16.18 0.92
CA ALA A 109 13.30 16.41 1.75
C ALA A 109 12.08 16.88 0.93
N ILE A 110 12.27 17.78 -0.04
CA ILE A 110 11.19 18.26 -0.92
C ILE A 110 10.62 17.11 -1.75
N ALA A 111 11.47 16.32 -2.41
CA ALA A 111 11.04 15.19 -3.23
C ALA A 111 10.32 14.13 -2.39
N LEU A 112 10.79 13.88 -1.17
CA LEU A 112 10.18 12.95 -0.24
C LEU A 112 8.79 13.44 0.20
N CYS A 113 8.68 14.70 0.63
CA CYS A 113 7.42 15.33 1.00
C CYS A 113 6.40 15.30 -0.14
N PHE A 114 6.81 15.72 -1.34
CA PHE A 114 5.97 15.69 -2.54
C PHE A 114 5.39 14.30 -2.80
N ARG A 115 6.24 13.26 -2.73
CA ARG A 115 5.82 11.87 -2.94
C ARG A 115 4.84 11.41 -1.86
N LEU A 116 5.14 11.64 -0.59
CA LEU A 116 4.31 11.19 0.53
C LEU A 116 2.92 11.86 0.51
N LEU A 117 2.88 13.16 0.22
CA LEU A 117 1.64 13.92 0.05
C LEU A 117 0.77 13.32 -1.06
N ARG A 118 1.34 13.07 -2.24
CA ARG A 118 0.59 12.48 -3.36
C ARG A 118 0.11 11.05 -3.07
N GLN A 119 0.91 10.25 -2.36
CA GLN A 119 0.51 8.90 -1.96
C GLN A 119 -0.72 8.91 -1.04
N GLN A 120 -0.91 9.97 -0.25
CA GLN A 120 -2.08 10.16 0.60
C GLN A 120 -3.23 10.94 -0.07
N GLY A 121 -3.12 11.24 -1.38
CA GLY A 121 -4.16 11.93 -2.14
C GLY A 121 -4.12 13.46 -2.06
N TYR A 122 -3.09 14.06 -1.44
CA TYR A 122 -2.94 15.51 -1.46
C TYR A 122 -2.57 16.00 -2.87
N CYS A 123 -3.23 17.07 -3.29
CA CYS A 123 -3.00 17.69 -4.59
C CYS A 123 -1.81 18.64 -4.53
N VAL A 124 -0.64 18.14 -4.93
CA VAL A 124 0.61 18.92 -4.99
C VAL A 124 0.99 19.21 -6.44
N SER A 125 1.20 20.48 -6.77
CA SER A 125 1.64 20.95 -8.09
C SER A 125 3.10 20.59 -8.35
N CYS A 126 3.42 20.18 -9.59
CA CYS A 126 4.79 19.93 -10.03
C CYS A 126 5.48 21.20 -10.59
N GLY A 127 4.86 22.38 -10.49
CA GLY A 127 5.40 23.64 -11.01
C GLY A 127 5.11 23.90 -12.49
N VAL A 128 4.43 22.99 -13.21
CA VAL A 128 4.00 23.22 -14.59
C VAL A 128 2.65 23.94 -14.57
N ARG A 129 2.65 25.22 -14.92
CA ARG A 129 1.54 26.18 -14.91
C ARG A 129 0.15 25.56 -15.20
N SER A 130 -0.68 25.50 -14.16
CA SER A 130 -2.04 24.93 -14.15
C SER A 130 -3.06 25.79 -14.90
N GLN A 131 -2.92 25.98 -16.21
CA GLN A 131 -3.99 26.60 -17.01
C GLN A 131 -5.04 25.58 -17.52
N ASP A 132 -4.76 24.28 -17.49
CA ASP A 132 -5.61 23.27 -18.14
C ASP A 132 -6.11 22.13 -17.23
N LEU A 133 -5.82 22.16 -15.93
CA LEU A 133 -6.32 21.15 -15.00
C LEU A 133 -7.44 21.75 -14.15
N GLY A 134 -8.65 21.19 -14.28
CA GLY A 134 -9.83 21.59 -13.53
C GLY A 134 -9.63 21.56 -12.01
N PRO A 135 -10.60 22.08 -11.22
CA PRO A 135 -10.44 22.24 -9.78
C PRO A 135 -10.13 20.89 -9.12
N CYS A 136 -9.02 20.86 -8.40
CA CYS A 136 -8.57 19.70 -7.64
C CYS A 136 -9.67 19.28 -6.65
N MET A 137 -10.10 18.02 -6.74
CA MET A 137 -10.95 17.42 -5.71
C MET A 137 -10.19 17.50 -4.39
N THR A 138 -10.77 18.16 -3.39
CA THR A 138 -10.28 18.07 -2.01
C THR A 138 -10.23 16.60 -1.61
N PRO A 139 -9.21 16.14 -0.86
CA PRO A 139 -9.23 14.80 -0.30
C PRO A 139 -10.57 14.59 0.43
N ASP A 140 -11.32 13.57 0.03
CA ASP A 140 -12.53 13.18 0.75
C ASP A 140 -12.12 12.81 2.17
N PRO A 141 -12.70 13.41 3.24
CA PRO A 141 -12.37 13.03 4.61
C PRO A 141 -12.50 11.51 4.76
N ARG A 142 -11.38 10.85 5.12
CA ARG A 142 -11.36 9.41 5.31
C ARG A 142 -12.49 9.01 6.28
N PRO A 143 -13.27 7.97 5.96
CA PRO A 143 -14.32 7.52 6.86
C PRO A 143 -13.69 7.13 8.20
N GLN A 144 -14.15 7.78 9.27
CA GLN A 144 -13.72 7.51 10.64
C GLN A 144 -13.98 6.03 10.98
N PRO A 145 -13.07 5.35 11.69
CA PRO A 145 -13.31 3.99 12.14
C PRO A 145 -14.57 3.97 13.03
N ARG A 146 -15.51 3.07 12.71
CA ARG A 146 -16.67 2.81 13.56
C ARG A 146 -16.15 2.22 14.88
N THR A 147 -16.32 3.00 15.95
CA THR A 147 -16.17 2.56 17.34
C THR A 147 -17.14 1.45 17.68
#